data_AF-A0A1N7LBT9-F1
#
_entry.id   AF-A0A1N7LBT9-F1
#
_cell.length_a   1.000
_cell.length_b   1.000
_cell.length_c   1.000
_cell.angle_alpha   90.00
_cell.angle_beta   90.00
_cell.angle_gamma   90.00
#
_symmetry.space_group_name_H-M   'P 1'
#
loop_
_entity.id
_entity.type
_entity.pdbx_description
1 polymer ?
#
loop_
_entity_poly.entity_id
_entity_poly.type
_entity_poly.pdbx_seq_one_letter_code
_entity_poly.pdbx_strand_id
1 'polypeptide(L)'
;MKYKVEIEDINFKLNSLKNSGRTDGIEKKMSQALNAIVNISERYNNASTIDKRAIVGLIYTEKLTFDGEYFQTTKINSLAANIALINKELGNKKKPTKK
;
A
#
# COMPACT_ATOMS: atom_id res chain seq x y z
N MET A 1 -7.76 -13.26 28.14
CA MET A 1 -9.01 -13.73 27.48
C MET A 1 -9.46 -12.83 26.32
N LYS A 2 -9.15 -11.52 26.32
CA LYS A 2 -9.53 -10.56 25.26
C LYS A 2 -9.12 -10.95 23.82
N TYR A 3 -7.88 -11.37 23.62
CA TYR A 3 -7.37 -11.74 22.29
C TYR A 3 -8.02 -13.00 21.69
N LYS A 4 -8.50 -13.92 22.54
CA LYS A 4 -9.16 -15.15 22.07
C LYS A 4 -10.52 -14.83 21.44
N VAL A 5 -11.25 -13.90 22.06
CA VAL A 5 -12.54 -13.40 21.56
C VAL A 5 -12.37 -12.62 20.25
N GLU A 6 -11.35 -11.77 20.16
CA GLU A 6 -11.04 -11.03 18.92
C GLU A 6 -10.66 -11.98 17.77
N ILE A 7 -9.88 -13.02 18.04
CA ILE A 7 -9.53 -14.04 17.05
C ILE A 7 -10.77 -14.83 16.59
N GLU A 8 -11.66 -15.20 17.52
CA GLU A 8 -12.91 -15.90 17.19
C GLU A 8 -13.84 -15.03 16.32
N ASP A 9 -13.97 -13.75 16.64
CA ASP A 9 -14.79 -12.79 15.87
C ASP A 9 -14.22 -12.55 14.45
N ILE A 10 -12.89 -12.41 14.33
CA ILE A 10 -12.22 -12.28 13.03
C ILE A 10 -12.42 -13.53 12.17
N ASN A 11 -12.27 -14.72 12.77
CA ASN A 11 -12.47 -15.99 12.06
C ASN A 11 -13.92 -16.17 11.62
N PHE A 12 -14.88 -15.77 12.45
CA PHE A 12 -16.30 -15.79 12.10
C PHE A 12 -16.60 -14.89 10.91
N LYS A 13 -16.11 -13.64 10.92
CA LYS A 13 -16.28 -12.69 9.82
C LYS A 13 -15.64 -13.19 8.53
N LEU A 14 -14.45 -13.78 8.60
CA LEU A 14 -13.75 -14.34 7.45
C LEU A 14 -14.50 -15.51 6.82
N ASN A 15 -15.01 -16.43 7.64
CA ASN A 15 -15.80 -17.57 7.17
C ASN A 15 -17.14 -17.13 6.56
N SER A 16 -17.80 -16.14 7.14
CA SER A 16 -19.02 -15.55 6.59
C SER A 16 -18.77 -14.92 5.21
N LEU A 17 -17.67 -14.19 5.03
CA LEU A 17 -17.26 -13.61 3.75
C LEU A 17 -16.97 -14.69 2.70
N LYS A 18 -16.23 -15.74 3.08
CA LYS A 18 -15.88 -16.86 2.19
C LYS A 18 -17.11 -17.65 1.72
N ASN A 19 -18.09 -17.85 2.62
CA ASN A 19 -19.32 -18.58 2.33
C ASN A 19 -20.38 -17.76 1.59
N SER A 20 -20.24 -16.43 1.53
CA SER A 20 -21.19 -15.54 0.84
C SER A 20 -21.15 -15.63 -0.70
N GLY A 21 -20.25 -16.45 -1.27
CA GLY A 21 -20.03 -16.53 -2.72
C GLY A 21 -19.43 -15.26 -3.34
N ARG A 22 -19.16 -14.22 -2.53
CA ARG A 22 -18.59 -12.92 -2.97
C ARG A 22 -17.06 -12.94 -3.04
N THR A 23 -16.45 -14.13 -3.11
CA THR A 23 -15.01 -14.27 -3.40
C THR A 23 -14.70 -14.05 -4.87
N ASP A 24 -15.73 -14.10 -5.72
CA ASP A 24 -15.62 -13.81 -7.15
C ASP A 24 -15.09 -12.39 -7.36
N GLY A 25 -13.83 -12.34 -7.78
CA GLY A 25 -13.14 -11.10 -8.05
C GLY A 25 -12.42 -10.47 -6.88
N ILE A 26 -12.37 -11.06 -5.67
CA ILE A 26 -11.45 -10.58 -4.62
C ILE A 26 -10.01 -10.74 -5.10
N GLU A 27 -9.66 -11.93 -5.59
CA GLU A 27 -8.34 -12.21 -6.15
C GLU A 27 -8.04 -11.30 -7.35
N LYS A 28 -9.01 -11.10 -8.23
CA LYS A 28 -8.90 -10.16 -9.37
C LYS A 28 -8.66 -8.73 -8.89
N LYS A 29 -9.42 -8.24 -7.90
CA LYS A 29 -9.28 -6.89 -7.35
C LYS A 29 -7.96 -6.72 -6.59
N MET A 30 -7.52 -7.74 -5.86
CA MET A 30 -6.21 -7.75 -5.22
C MET A 30 -5.08 -7.69 -6.26
N SER A 31 -5.15 -8.52 -7.29
CA SER A 31 -4.17 -8.50 -8.39
C SER A 31 -4.16 -7.14 -9.10
N GLN A 32 -5.34 -6.54 -9.34
CA GLN A 32 -5.44 -5.19 -9.91
C GLN A 32 -4.85 -4.12 -8.99
N ALA A 33 -5.13 -4.19 -7.68
CA ALA A 33 -4.60 -3.25 -6.69
C ALA A 33 -3.07 -3.38 -6.57
N LEU A 34 -2.54 -4.60 -6.48
CA LEU A 34 -1.12 -4.87 -6.45
C LEU A 34 -0.43 -4.38 -7.72
N ASN A 35 -1.02 -4.64 -8.89
CA ASN A 35 -0.47 -4.16 -10.15
C ASN A 35 -0.46 -2.62 -10.24
N ALA A 36 -1.48 -1.96 -9.70
CA ALA A 36 -1.52 -0.50 -9.61
C ALA A 36 -0.43 0.07 -8.66
N ILE A 37 -0.14 -0.62 -7.55
CA ILE A 37 0.91 -0.23 -6.60
C ILE A 37 2.30 -0.50 -7.17
N VAL A 38 2.55 -1.66 -7.78
CA VAL A 38 3.85 -2.02 -8.37
C VAL A 38 4.24 -1.04 -9.49
N ASN A 39 3.27 -0.65 -10.32
CA ASN A 39 3.50 0.26 -11.44
C ASN A 39 3.20 1.73 -11.09
N ILE A 40 3.17 2.10 -9.80
CA ILE A 40 2.79 3.45 -9.38
C ILE A 40 3.76 4.52 -9.94
N SER A 41 5.05 4.19 -10.08
CA SER A 41 6.06 5.08 -10.67
C SER A 41 5.79 5.37 -12.14
N GLU A 42 5.55 4.33 -12.94
CA GLU A 42 5.22 4.47 -14.36
C GLU A 42 3.90 5.21 -14.55
N ARG A 43 2.88 4.86 -13.74
CA ARG A 43 1.59 5.56 -13.72
C ARG A 43 1.75 7.03 -13.37
N TYR A 44 2.58 7.37 -12.38
CA TYR A 44 2.86 8.75 -12.03
C TYR A 44 3.53 9.50 -13.19
N ASN A 45 4.54 8.92 -13.83
CA ASN A 45 5.27 9.58 -14.92
C ASN A 45 4.36 9.89 -16.11
N ASN A 46 3.46 8.98 -16.46
CA ASN A 46 2.54 9.08 -17.60
C ASN A 46 1.21 9.78 -17.27
N ALA A 47 0.97 10.15 -16.01
CA ALA A 47 -0.29 10.73 -15.57
C ALA A 47 -0.45 12.22 -15.90
N SER A 48 -1.70 12.66 -15.99
CA SER A 48 -2.06 14.08 -16.03
C SER A 48 -1.67 14.78 -14.72
N THR A 49 -1.59 16.11 -14.72
CA THR A 49 -1.30 16.88 -13.51
C THR A 49 -2.31 16.61 -12.37
N ILE A 50 -3.58 16.38 -12.72
CA ILE A 50 -4.64 16.07 -11.75
C ILE A 50 -4.40 14.68 -11.15
N ASP A 51 -4.11 13.70 -11.98
CA ASP A 51 -3.89 12.31 -11.54
C ASP A 51 -2.59 12.17 -10.74
N LYS A 52 -1.53 12.89 -11.13
CA LYS A 52 -0.28 13.00 -10.35
C LYS A 52 -0.56 13.50 -8.93
N ARG A 53 -1.38 14.55 -8.80
CA ARG A 53 -1.78 15.09 -7.50
C ARG A 53 -2.56 14.07 -6.69
N ALA A 54 -3.47 13.32 -7.31
CA ALA A 54 -4.23 12.27 -6.65
C ALA A 54 -3.31 11.14 -6.14
N ILE A 55 -2.36 10.68 -6.97
CA ILE A 55 -1.37 9.66 -6.58
C ILE A 55 -0.52 10.14 -5.40
N VAL A 56 -0.04 11.38 -5.43
CA VAL A 56 0.71 11.98 -4.31
C VAL A 56 -0.15 12.05 -3.05
N GLY A 57 -1.42 12.44 -3.15
CA GLY A 57 -2.34 12.48 -2.01
C GLY A 57 -2.66 11.10 -1.42
N LEU A 58 -2.58 10.03 -2.22
CA LEU A 58 -2.71 8.66 -1.71
C LEU A 58 -1.46 8.21 -0.93
N ILE A 59 -0.27 8.64 -1.36
CA ILE A 59 1.00 8.33 -0.68
C ILE A 59 1.21 9.21 0.53
N TYR A 60 0.68 10.42 0.53
CA TYR A 60 0.84 11.39 1.61
C TYR A 60 -0.53 11.85 2.08
N THR A 61 -1.03 11.19 3.13
CA THR A 61 -2.36 11.43 3.72
C THR A 61 -2.51 12.81 4.35
N GLU A 62 -1.41 13.51 4.59
CA GLU A 62 -1.39 14.82 5.22
C GLU A 62 -0.96 15.90 4.23
N LYS A 63 -1.22 17.16 4.60
CA LYS A 63 -0.92 18.31 3.75
C LYS A 63 0.58 18.34 3.45
N LEU A 64 0.90 18.22 2.16
CA LEU A 64 2.25 18.40 1.65
C LEU A 64 2.62 19.89 1.79
N THR A 65 3.53 20.20 2.70
CA THR A 65 4.04 21.56 2.91
C THR A 65 5.38 21.71 2.20
N PHE A 66 5.52 22.80 1.43
CA PHE A 66 6.79 23.19 0.82
C PHE A 66 7.45 24.23 1.71
N ASP A 67 8.68 23.97 2.16
CA ASP A 67 9.44 24.86 3.04
C ASP A 67 10.37 25.83 2.30
N GLY A 68 10.45 25.74 0.97
CA GLY A 68 11.37 26.52 0.13
C GLY A 68 12.43 25.67 -0.56
N GLU A 69 12.76 24.49 -0.01
CA GLU A 69 13.74 23.55 -0.59
C GLU A 69 13.15 22.14 -0.75
N TYR A 70 12.33 21.70 0.19
CA TYR A 70 11.81 20.34 0.28
C TYR A 70 10.29 20.31 0.47
N PHE A 71 9.69 19.21 0.00
CA PHE A 71 8.31 18.88 0.28
C PHE A 71 8.27 17.91 1.47
N GLN A 72 7.58 18.32 2.54
CA GLN A 72 7.47 17.54 3.77
C GLN A 72 6.00 17.28 4.09
N THR A 73 5.74 16.15 4.76
CA THR A 73 4.46 15.87 5.42
C THR A 73 4.72 15.65 6.90
N THR A 74 3.73 15.96 7.75
CA THR A 74 3.89 15.79 9.21
C THR A 74 4.04 14.30 9.58
N LYS A 75 3.52 13.40 8.74
CA LYS A 75 3.63 11.95 8.87
C LYS A 75 3.75 11.24 7.52
N ILE A 76 4.54 10.16 7.49
CA ILE A 76 4.62 9.24 6.35
C ILE A 76 3.41 8.30 6.33
N ASN A 77 2.88 7.97 5.16
CA ASN A 77 1.79 6.98 5.06
C ASN A 77 2.30 5.58 5.45
N SER A 78 1.46 4.85 6.20
CA SER A 78 1.73 3.49 6.68
C SER A 78 2.12 2.51 5.57
N LEU A 79 1.52 2.62 4.38
CA LEU A 79 1.88 1.81 3.20
C LEU A 79 3.30 2.10 2.74
N ALA A 80 3.69 3.37 2.63
CA ALA A 80 5.04 3.76 2.24
C ALA A 80 6.06 3.34 3.31
N ALA A 81 5.73 3.47 4.59
CA ALA A 81 6.55 2.97 5.69
C ALA A 81 6.76 1.45 5.61
N ASN A 82 5.70 0.68 5.33
CA ASN A 82 5.79 -0.78 5.16
C ASN A 82 6.68 -1.16 3.96
N ILE A 83 6.56 -0.48 2.83
CA ILE A 83 7.43 -0.71 1.66
C ILE A 83 8.91 -0.41 2.00
N ALA A 84 9.16 0.67 2.74
CA ALA A 84 10.51 1.05 3.17
C ALA A 84 11.09 0.03 4.17
N LEU A 85 10.28 -0.44 5.13
CA LEU A 85 10.66 -1.48 6.09
C LEU A 85 11.01 -2.80 5.39
N ILE A 86 10.19 -3.25 4.43
CA ILE A 86 10.48 -4.43 3.60
C ILE A 86 11.84 -4.26 2.90
N ASN A 87 12.11 -3.09 2.31
CA ASN A 87 13.40 -2.84 1.66
C ASN A 87 14.59 -2.88 2.64
N LYS A 88 14.40 -2.40 3.87
CA LYS A 88 15.40 -2.41 4.94
C LYS A 88 15.67 -3.84 5.42
N GLU A 89 14.63 -4.64 5.62
CA GLU A 89 14.73 -6.06 6.02
C GLU A 89 15.31 -6.93 4.90
N LEU A 90 15.04 -6.59 3.64
CA LEU A 90 15.64 -7.23 2.47
C LEU A 90 17.05 -6.73 2.15
N GLY A 91 17.57 -5.72 2.86
CA GLY A 91 18.88 -5.11 2.59
C GLY A 91 20.02 -6.12 2.54
N ASN A 92 19.97 -7.16 3.39
CA ASN A 92 20.98 -8.22 3.43
C ASN A 92 20.73 -9.36 2.43
N LYS A 93 19.57 -9.39 1.75
CA LYS A 93 19.16 -10.44 0.79
C LYS A 93 19.08 -9.96 -0.66
N LYS A 94 19.30 -8.67 -0.92
CA LYS A 94 19.44 -8.14 -2.28
C LYS A 94 20.78 -8.59 -2.85
N LYS A 95 20.79 -9.73 -3.55
CA LYS A 95 21.95 -10.12 -4.35
C LYS A 95 22.16 -9.06 -5.44
N PRO A 96 23.35 -8.46 -5.57
CA PRO A 96 23.64 -7.64 -6.73
C PRO A 96 23.63 -8.57 -7.95
N THR A 97 22.65 -8.41 -8.84
CA THR A 97 22.76 -8.92 -10.19
C THR A 97 23.87 -8.13 -10.87
N LYS A 98 25.06 -8.74 -10.95
CA LYS A 98 26.18 -8.21 -11.72
C LYS A 98 25.73 -8.09 -13.18
N LYS A 99 25.78 -6.87 -13.71
CA LYS A 99 25.84 -6.62 -15.16
C LYS A 99 27.22 -6.96 -15.67
#